data_AF-A0A179SWR0-F1
#
_entry.id   AF-A0A179SWR0-F1
#
_cell.length_a   1.000
_cell.length_b   1.000
_cell.length_c   1.000
_cell.angle_alpha   90.00
_cell.angle_beta   90.00
_cell.angle_gamma   90.00
#
_symmetry.space_group_name_H-M   'P 1'
#
loop_
_entity.id
_entity.type
_entity.pdbx_description
1 polymer ?
#
loop_
_entity_poly.entity_id
_entity_poly.type
_entity_poly.pdbx_seq_one_letter_code
_entity_poly.pdbx_strand_id
1 'polypeptide(L)' 'MSFTSSQEIKNKSEDKKRTYRHWTTLEDRKLLELRNSGMKFRHIATQLSRTAISVEKRYRKILRGE' A
#
# COMPACT_ATOMS: atom_id res chain seq x y z
N MET A 1 26.37 31.09 20.90
CA MET A 1 25.46 30.17 21.60
C MET A 1 24.43 29.69 20.59
N SER A 2 24.53 28.42 20.22
CA SER A 2 23.83 27.79 19.10
C SER A 2 22.61 27.06 19.63
N PHE A 3 21.43 27.23 19.02
CA PHE A 3 20.41 26.16 18.92
C PHE A 3 19.53 26.46 17.70
N THR A 4 19.93 25.94 16.54
CA THR A 4 19.07 25.78 15.38
C THR A 4 17.94 24.82 15.75
N SER A 5 16.76 25.37 16.04
CA SER A 5 15.57 24.59 16.35
C SER A 5 15.01 23.97 15.06
N SER A 6 15.43 22.73 14.79
CA SER A 6 14.91 21.90 13.72
C SER A 6 13.43 21.62 13.98
N GLN A 7 12.54 22.27 13.23
CA GLN A 7 11.12 21.93 13.23
C GLN A 7 10.91 20.60 12.52
N GLU A 8 10.74 19.57 13.34
CA GLU A 8 10.37 18.21 12.96
C GLU A 8 8.94 18.21 12.39
N ILE A 9 8.81 18.03 11.06
CA ILE A 9 7.50 17.85 10.40
C ILE A 9 6.96 16.46 10.78
N LYS A 10 6.20 16.40 11.88
CA LYS A 10 5.37 15.25 12.23
C LYS A 10 4.14 15.25 11.32
N ASN A 11 4.21 14.50 10.22
CA ASN A 11 3.06 14.22 9.38
C ASN A 11 2.03 13.40 10.17
N LYS A 12 1.06 14.14 10.73
CA LYS A 12 -0.05 13.64 11.52
C LYS A 12 -0.86 12.69 10.65
N SER A 13 -0.78 11.40 10.97
CA SER A 13 -1.61 10.37 10.33
C SER A 13 -3.05 10.63 10.75
N GLU A 14 -3.78 11.41 9.95
CA GLU A 14 -5.23 11.53 10.07
C GLU A 14 -5.79 10.11 9.94
N ASP A 15 -6.37 9.61 11.02
CA ASP A 15 -7.09 8.34 11.10
C ASP A 15 -8.39 8.47 10.28
N LYS A 16 -8.24 8.66 8.97
CA LYS A 16 -9.34 8.62 8.02
C LYS A 16 -9.81 7.18 8.03
N LYS A 17 -10.99 6.97 8.64
CA LYS A 17 -11.73 5.71 8.60
C LYS A 17 -11.54 5.09 7.22
N ARG A 18 -10.85 3.96 7.15
CA ARG A 18 -10.51 3.31 5.88
C ARG A 18 -11.82 2.94 5.20
N THR A 19 -12.18 3.70 4.17
CA THR A 19 -13.38 3.39 3.40
C THR A 19 -13.17 2.04 2.74
N TYR A 20 -14.17 1.16 2.89
CA TYR A 20 -14.16 -0.11 2.19
C TYR A 20 -14.24 0.20 0.69
N ARG A 21 -13.18 -0.14 -0.06
CA ARG A 21 -13.13 0.05 -1.51
C ARG A 21 -12.86 -1.29 -2.15
N HIS A 22 -13.64 -1.61 -3.17
CA HIS A 22 -13.46 -2.80 -3.99
C HIS A 22 -12.11 -2.77 -4.71
N TRP A 23 -11.60 -3.97 -4.98
CA TRP A 23 -10.45 -4.16 -5.86
C TRP A 23 -10.93 -4.06 -7.31
N THR A 24 -10.27 -3.22 -8.07
CA THR A 24 -10.49 -3.09 -9.50
C THR A 24 -9.58 -4.04 -10.28
N THR A 25 -9.98 -4.41 -11.49
CA THR A 25 -9.17 -5.25 -12.39
C THR A 25 -7.82 -4.60 -12.74
N LEU A 26 -7.77 -3.26 -12.78
CA LEU A 26 -6.52 -2.51 -12.97
C LEU A 26 -5.57 -2.64 -11.77
N GLU A 27 -6.09 -2.53 -10.55
CA GLU A 27 -5.29 -2.74 -9.33
C GLU A 27 -4.76 -4.17 -9.26
N ASP A 28 -5.54 -5.17 -9.68
CA ASP A 28 -5.13 -6.57 -9.71
C ASP A 28 -4.03 -6.82 -10.75
N ARG A 29 -4.19 -6.29 -11.97
CA ARG A 29 -3.14 -6.37 -13.00
C ARG A 29 -1.84 -5.75 -12.48
N LYS A 30 -1.93 -4.55 -11.90
CA LYS A 30 -0.75 -3.86 -11.35
C LYS A 30 -0.12 -4.64 -10.19
N LEU A 31 -0.92 -5.27 -9.34
CA LEU A 31 -0.46 -6.16 -8.28
C LEU A 31 0.31 -7.36 -8.85
N LEU A 32 -0.21 -8.02 -9.89
CA LEU A 32 0.45 -9.14 -10.54
C LEU A 32 1.76 -8.72 -11.22
N GLU A 33 1.75 -7.61 -11.96
CA GLU A 33 2.94 -7.05 -12.63
C GLU A 33 4.05 -6.72 -11.62
N LEU A 34 3.71 -5.99 -10.56
CA LEU A 34 4.67 -5.64 -9.51
C LEU A 34 5.17 -6.87 -8.73
N ARG A 35 4.33 -7.91 -8.61
CA ARG A 35 4.76 -9.15 -7.98
C ARG A 35 5.68 -9.95 -8.89
N ASN A 36 5.42 -9.99 -10.19
CA ASN A 36 6.28 -10.61 -11.19
C ASN A 36 7.64 -9.91 -11.30
N SER A 37 7.71 -8.60 -11.05
CA SER A 37 8.98 -7.87 -10.97
C SER A 37 9.76 -8.12 -9.66
N GLY A 38 9.25 -8.97 -8.75
CA GLY A 38 9.92 -9.32 -7.50
C GLY A 38 9.70 -8.32 -6.36
N MET A 39 8.80 -7.36 -6.52
CA MET A 39 8.56 -6.34 -5.49
C MET A 39 7.90 -6.94 -4.23
N LYS A 40 8.30 -6.44 -3.06
CA LYS A 40 7.69 -6.82 -1.77
C LYS A 40 6.30 -6.19 -1.63
N PHE A 41 5.35 -6.92 -1.04
CA PHE A 41 3.97 -6.45 -0.82
C PHE A 41 3.87 -5.11 -0.08
N ARG A 42 4.82 -4.78 0.80
CA ARG A 42 4.87 -3.47 1.46
C ARG A 42 5.01 -2.31 0.47
N HIS A 43 5.88 -2.43 -0.53
CA HIS A 43 6.06 -1.39 -1.54
C HIS A 43 4.87 -1.31 -2.49
N ILE A 44 4.33 -2.47 -2.88
CA ILE A 44 3.13 -2.54 -3.73
C ILE A 44 1.94 -1.88 -3.02
N ALA A 45 1.81 -2.10 -1.71
CA ALA A 45 0.78 -1.48 -0.88
C ALA A 45 0.90 0.05 -0.86
N THR A 46 2.12 0.58 -0.76
CA THR A 46 2.38 2.02 -0.87
C THR A 46 1.95 2.56 -2.24
N GLN A 47 2.25 1.84 -3.33
CA GLN A 47 1.85 2.27 -4.68
C GLN A 47 0.34 2.22 -4.93
N LEU A 48 -0.34 1.24 -4.34
CA LEU A 48 -1.80 1.08 -4.47
C LEU A 48 -2.57 1.84 -3.39
N SER A 49 -1.89 2.56 -2.49
CA SER A 49 -2.46 3.20 -1.30
C SER A 49 -3.33 2.24 -0.48
N ARG A 50 -2.89 0.98 -0.37
CA ARG A 50 -3.53 -0.10 0.40
C ARG A 50 -2.63 -0.56 1.53
N THR A 51 -3.12 -1.48 2.35
CA THR A 51 -2.30 -2.16 3.34
C THR A 51 -1.65 -3.41 2.75
N ALA A 52 -0.43 -3.73 3.17
CA ALA A 52 0.29 -4.92 2.70
C ALA A 52 -0.50 -6.21 2.91
N ILE A 53 -1.23 -6.31 4.03
CA ILE A 53 -2.10 -7.46 4.35
C ILE A 53 -3.24 -7.59 3.33
N SER A 54 -3.90 -6.48 2.98
CA SER A 54 -4.98 -6.48 1.99
C SER A 54 -4.47 -6.92 0.61
N VAL A 55 -3.31 -6.38 0.21
CA VAL A 55 -2.63 -6.70 -1.04
C VAL A 55 -2.28 -8.19 -1.12
N GLU A 56 -1.69 -8.73 -0.06
CA GLU A 56 -1.33 -10.14 0.00
C GLU A 56 -2.56 -11.06 -0.06
N LYS A 57 -3.62 -10.73 0.70
CA LYS A 57 -4.88 -11.48 0.66
C LYS A 57 -5.50 -11.46 -0.74
N ARG A 58 -5.45 -10.31 -1.43
CA ARG A 58 -5.93 -10.19 -2.81
C ARG A 58 -5.09 -11.01 -3.77
N TYR A 59 -3.77 -10.93 -3.68
CA TYR A 59 -2.85 -11.70 -4.52
C TYR A 59 -3.12 -13.21 -4.42
N ARG A 60 -3.27 -13.73 -3.20
CA ARG A 60 -3.63 -15.14 -2.98
C ARG A 60 -4.99 -15.50 -3.58
N LYS A 61 -5.97 -14.57 -3.55
CA LYS A 61 -7.29 -14.80 -4.14
C LYS A 61 -7.20 -14.92 -5.67
N ILE A 62 -6.47 -14.01 -6.31
CA ILE A 62 -6.25 -14.03 -7.76
C ILE A 62 -5.57 -15.35 -8.18
N LEU A 63 -4.55 -15.80 -7.43
CA LEU A 63 -3.87 -17.07 -7.72
C LEU A 63 -4.77 -18.30 -7.59
N ARG A 64 -5.85 -18.23 -6.81
CA ARG A 64 -6.83 -19.32 -6.67
C ARG A 64 -7.88 -19.36 -7.79
N GLY A 65 -7.89 -18.36 -8.69
CA GLY A 65 -8.80 -18.32 -9.83
C GLY A 65 -10.23 -17.85 -9.50
N GLU A 66 -10.41 -17.12 -8.41
CA GLU A 66 -11.70 -16.46 -8.03
C GLU A 66 -11.80 -15.00 -8.46
#